data_AF-A0A8T5AVW1-F1
#
_entry.id   AF-A0A8T5AVW1-F1
#
_cell.length_a   1.000
_cell.length_b   1.000
_cell.length_c   1.000
_cell.angle_alpha   90.00
_cell.angle_beta   90.00
_cell.angle_gamma   90.00
#
_symmetry.space_group_name_H-M   'P 1'
#
loop_
_entity.id
_entity.type
_entity.pdbx_description
1 polymer ?
#
loop_
_entity_poly.entity_id
_entity_poly.type
_entity_poly.pdbx_seq_one_letter_code
_entity_poly.pdbx_strand_id
1 'polypeptide(L)'
;MLTIFVNVANINHYVAFESHLIEYCGNKPTLDIFQLSYFMDLGKYTLDTLQIYFPWDDDLYTYLKGKGLMSKNPKLKVLPLIYSDNCVSTQGVQQIKRNYVIDPVLYGLHESQLGWQRVGNKDFIIPAERPQLQVIPEDGTIKFKVIPKVNGKNEYHIEFSVMSPFGKIYSNWVAFYLPINSAKELVSKLVYHYKSLYKDEEVIPELNKESKQAQREQMHWAFTKVLSYCFSIAEFDYAVKYLKESGVAGTMPSLVFNANNPKHTQVMKPFIKLGMVETREEAGFWPRNVQLVMKLAQDKIIVGQRGKKIKVKGFIDDSGLTENYVQVAVPNFLKALARLRAWYNAQPYFKVKL
;
A
#
# COMPACT_ATOMS: atom_id res chain seq x y z
N MET A 1 -1.03 -61.96 17.36
CA MET A 1 0.09 -61.46 18.16
C MET A 1 1.31 -61.44 17.24
N LEU A 2 1.60 -60.29 16.65
CA LEU A 2 2.77 -60.06 15.80
C LEU A 2 3.14 -58.57 15.97
N THR A 3 4.27 -58.32 16.62
CA THR A 3 4.83 -56.98 16.83
C THR A 3 5.75 -56.68 15.65
N ILE A 4 5.52 -55.59 14.92
CA ILE A 4 6.48 -55.07 13.94
C ILE A 4 6.79 -53.61 14.31
N PHE A 5 8.07 -53.39 14.58
CA PHE A 5 8.72 -52.10 14.79
C PHE A 5 8.69 -51.28 13.49
N VAL A 6 8.42 -49.97 13.59
CA VAL A 6 8.77 -49.03 12.52
C VAL A 6 9.75 -48.01 13.07
N ASN A 7 10.95 -48.10 12.50
CA ASN A 7 12.09 -47.22 12.69
C ASN A 7 11.93 -45.99 11.78
N VAL A 8 12.30 -44.81 12.29
CA VAL A 8 12.12 -43.52 11.62
C VAL A 8 13.29 -43.24 10.68
N ALA A 9 13.01 -43.01 9.38
CA ALA A 9 13.94 -42.31 8.49
C ALA A 9 13.20 -41.65 7.31
N ASN A 10 13.40 -40.33 7.20
CA ASN A 10 13.19 -39.38 6.10
C ASN A 10 12.66 -39.90 4.75
N ILE A 11 11.66 -39.20 4.19
CA ILE A 11 11.58 -38.74 2.78
C ILE A 11 10.49 -37.65 2.65
N ASN A 12 10.80 -36.58 1.90
CA ASN A 12 9.90 -35.52 1.45
C ASN A 12 8.80 -36.06 0.51
N HIS A 13 7.57 -35.55 0.58
CA HIS A 13 6.76 -35.07 -0.56
C HIS A 13 5.31 -34.70 -0.14
N TYR A 14 4.78 -33.64 -0.75
CA TYR A 14 3.36 -33.32 -0.81
C TYR A 14 2.56 -34.47 -1.44
N VAL A 15 1.32 -34.72 -0.96
CA VAL A 15 0.07 -34.99 -1.72
C VAL A 15 -0.92 -35.87 -0.92
N ALA A 16 -2.12 -35.30 -0.71
CA ALA A 16 -3.50 -35.85 -0.73
C ALA A 16 -3.98 -37.01 0.20
N PHE A 17 -5.03 -36.63 0.96
CA PHE A 17 -6.37 -37.24 1.11
C PHE A 17 -6.60 -38.63 1.74
N GLU A 18 -7.44 -38.55 2.78
CA GLU A 18 -8.50 -39.46 3.26
C GLU A 18 -8.15 -40.85 3.80
N SER A 19 -8.47 -41.07 5.08
CA SER A 19 -9.56 -42.00 5.46
C SER A 19 -9.84 -42.06 6.97
N HIS A 20 -11.14 -41.96 7.29
CA HIS A 20 -11.91 -42.62 8.36
C HIS A 20 -11.61 -42.37 9.85
N LEU A 21 -12.53 -41.65 10.50
CA LEU A 21 -13.51 -42.16 11.48
C LEU A 21 -14.28 -40.92 11.99
N ILE A 22 -15.60 -40.85 11.83
CA ILE A 22 -16.53 -40.98 12.96
C ILE A 22 -17.93 -41.31 12.40
N GLU A 23 -18.52 -42.31 13.03
CA GLU A 23 -19.87 -42.83 12.85
C GLU A 23 -20.97 -41.79 13.03
N TYR A 24 -22.01 -41.95 12.21
CA TYR A 24 -23.32 -41.34 12.34
C TYR A 24 -24.02 -41.83 13.62
N CYS A 25 -24.32 -40.93 14.55
CA CYS A 25 -25.44 -41.06 15.49
C CYS A 25 -26.09 -39.68 15.69
N GLY A 26 -27.41 -39.64 15.54
CA GLY A 26 -28.19 -38.41 15.37
C GLY A 26 -28.32 -37.54 16.63
N ASN A 27 -28.10 -36.24 16.45
CA ASN A 27 -28.97 -35.13 16.84
C ASN A 27 -28.24 -33.80 16.52
N LYS A 28 -28.89 -32.87 15.80
CA LYS A 28 -28.42 -31.48 15.64
C LYS A 28 -28.48 -30.76 17.00
N PRO A 29 -27.72 -29.65 17.25
CA PRO A 29 -27.00 -28.81 16.28
C PRO A 29 -25.56 -28.46 16.68
N THR A 30 -24.67 -28.27 15.70
CA THR A 30 -23.65 -27.21 15.75
C THR A 30 -23.15 -26.95 14.33
N LEU A 31 -23.60 -25.83 13.77
CA LEU A 31 -22.87 -25.10 12.75
C LEU A 31 -21.49 -24.69 13.33
N ASP A 32 -20.54 -24.52 12.41
CA ASP A 32 -19.46 -23.52 12.51
C ASP A 32 -18.41 -23.66 13.61
N ILE A 33 -17.44 -24.54 13.39
CA ILE A 33 -16.05 -24.26 13.83
C ILE A 33 -15.04 -24.47 12.68
N PHE A 34 -15.33 -25.34 11.71
CA PHE A 34 -14.41 -25.59 10.57
C PHE A 34 -14.68 -24.76 9.30
N GLN A 35 -15.78 -23.99 9.24
CA GLN A 35 -16.04 -23.01 8.17
C GLN A 35 -15.61 -21.58 8.52
N LEU A 36 -15.29 -21.30 9.78
CA LEU A 36 -14.93 -19.95 10.25
C LEU A 36 -13.50 -19.53 9.91
N SER A 37 -12.61 -20.45 9.54
CA SER A 37 -11.23 -20.11 9.16
C SER A 37 -11.05 -19.75 7.68
N TYR A 38 -12.07 -19.97 6.84
CA TYR A 38 -11.99 -19.71 5.38
C TYR A 38 -12.44 -18.31 4.96
N PHE A 39 -12.84 -17.46 5.90
CA PHE A 39 -13.28 -16.08 5.65
C PHE A 39 -12.20 -15.00 5.91
N MET A 40 -11.01 -15.34 6.40
CA MET A 40 -10.25 -14.34 7.16
C MET A 40 -9.30 -13.42 6.37
N ASP A 41 -8.77 -13.80 5.21
CA ASP A 41 -7.80 -12.96 4.46
C ASP A 41 -7.60 -13.52 3.04
N LEU A 42 -7.64 -12.66 2.00
CA LEU A 42 -7.22 -13.04 0.65
C LEU A 42 -5.69 -13.07 0.50
N GLY A 43 -4.96 -12.66 1.54
CA GLY A 43 -3.52 -12.84 1.70
C GLY A 43 -2.79 -11.56 2.08
N LYS A 44 -1.54 -11.75 2.51
CA LYS A 44 -0.58 -10.68 2.76
C LYS A 44 0.49 -10.70 1.68
N TYR A 45 0.64 -9.57 0.99
CA TYR A 45 1.55 -9.45 -0.15
C TYR A 45 2.64 -8.44 0.19
N THR A 46 3.89 -8.85 0.05
CA THR A 46 5.02 -7.93 0.21
C THR A 46 4.98 -6.90 -0.92
N LEU A 47 4.96 -5.62 -0.55
CA LEU A 47 5.03 -4.52 -1.48
C LEU A 47 6.46 -4.39 -2.00
N ASP A 48 6.56 -4.04 -3.28
CA ASP A 48 7.81 -3.59 -3.87
C ASP A 48 8.13 -2.16 -3.48
N THR A 49 7.10 -1.32 -3.41
CA THR A 49 7.22 0.09 -3.03
C THR A 49 5.92 0.55 -2.39
N LEU A 50 6.04 1.29 -1.30
CA LEU A 50 4.96 2.04 -0.65
C LEU A 50 5.32 3.52 -0.70
N GLN A 51 4.38 4.37 -1.08
CA GLN A 51 4.54 5.82 -1.05
C GLN A 51 3.29 6.46 -0.44
N ILE A 52 3.44 7.25 0.63
CA ILE A 52 2.36 8.07 1.21
C ILE A 52 2.85 9.51 1.36
N TYR A 53 2.18 10.42 0.65
CA TYR A 53 2.60 11.80 0.48
C TYR A 53 1.81 12.77 1.37
N PHE A 54 1.92 12.65 2.70
CA PHE A 54 1.38 13.64 3.64
C PHE A 54 1.80 15.10 3.37
N PRO A 55 3.03 15.42 2.90
CA PRO A 55 3.47 16.81 2.70
C PRO A 55 2.69 17.56 1.63
N TRP A 56 1.86 16.88 0.86
CA TRP A 56 1.06 17.45 -0.21
C TRP A 56 -0.38 17.74 0.20
N ASP A 57 -0.75 17.50 1.46
CA ASP A 57 -2.01 17.96 2.03
C ASP A 57 -1.81 19.27 2.82
N ASP A 58 -2.33 20.37 2.26
CA ASP A 58 -2.16 21.72 2.82
C ASP A 58 -2.94 21.93 4.12
N ASP A 59 -4.10 21.27 4.24
CA ASP A 59 -4.96 21.39 5.40
C ASP A 59 -4.34 20.60 6.57
N LEU A 60 -3.79 19.40 6.32
CA LEU A 60 -3.03 18.62 7.30
C LEU A 60 -1.80 19.38 7.79
N TYR A 61 -1.04 20.01 6.88
CA TYR A 61 0.10 20.84 7.27
C TYR A 61 -0.34 21.99 8.18
N THR A 62 -1.42 22.68 7.82
CA THR A 62 -1.96 23.81 8.60
C THR A 62 -2.43 23.35 9.98
N TYR A 63 -3.15 22.22 10.04
CA TYR A 63 -3.59 21.59 11.28
C TYR A 63 -2.41 21.24 12.21
N LEU A 64 -1.39 20.55 11.68
CA LEU A 64 -0.22 20.14 12.46
C LEU A 64 0.63 21.34 12.90
N LYS A 65 0.67 22.42 12.11
CA LYS A 65 1.28 23.70 12.52
C LYS A 65 0.57 24.30 13.72
N GLY A 66 -0.77 24.29 13.74
CA GLY A 66 -1.57 24.68 14.90
C GLY A 66 -1.32 23.82 16.15
N LYS A 67 -0.87 22.57 15.95
CA LYS A 67 -0.51 21.62 17.03
C LYS A 67 0.96 21.68 17.46
N GLY A 68 1.76 22.59 16.91
CA GLY A 68 3.15 22.81 17.33
C GLY A 68 4.22 22.26 16.39
N LEU A 69 3.89 21.83 15.16
CA LEU A 69 4.90 21.50 14.14
C LEU A 69 5.88 22.69 13.97
N MET A 70 7.18 22.40 14.04
CA MET A 70 8.32 23.35 14.03
C MET A 70 8.55 24.15 15.31
N SER A 71 7.73 23.98 16.36
CA SER A 71 7.88 24.76 17.59
C SER A 71 9.12 24.38 18.40
N LYS A 72 9.50 23.09 18.42
CA LYS A 72 10.69 22.60 19.14
C LYS A 72 11.92 22.54 18.25
N ASN A 73 11.75 22.14 17.00
CA ASN A 73 12.86 22.03 16.05
C ASN A 73 12.49 22.71 14.73
N PRO A 74 12.83 24.00 14.56
CA PRO A 74 12.52 24.76 13.35
C PRO A 74 13.17 24.22 12.07
N LYS A 75 14.11 23.28 12.16
CA LYS A 75 14.67 22.59 10.98
C LYS A 75 13.69 21.57 10.40
N LEU A 76 12.70 21.10 11.18
CA LEU A 76 11.69 20.11 10.78
C LEU A 76 10.46 20.79 10.18
N LYS A 77 10.66 21.44 9.01
CA LYS A 77 9.65 22.32 8.41
C LYS A 77 8.58 21.63 7.56
N VAL A 78 8.76 20.34 7.30
CA VAL A 78 7.92 19.60 6.36
C VAL A 78 7.35 18.36 7.03
N LEU A 79 6.15 17.99 6.60
CA LEU A 79 5.62 16.67 6.92
C LEU A 79 6.56 15.61 6.31
N PRO A 80 6.64 14.42 6.92
CA PRO A 80 7.39 13.32 6.33
C PRO A 80 6.59 12.68 5.20
N LEU A 81 7.29 12.27 4.14
CA LEU A 81 6.79 11.28 3.20
C LEU A 81 7.07 9.88 3.77
N ILE A 82 6.11 8.96 3.73
CA ILE A 82 6.36 7.54 4.05
C ILE A 82 6.79 6.83 2.76
N TYR A 83 7.97 6.22 2.76
CA TYR A 83 8.53 5.54 1.61
C TYR A 83 9.03 4.14 1.98
N SER A 84 8.90 3.19 1.05
CA SER A 84 9.69 1.96 1.08
C SER A 84 10.13 1.57 -0.32
N ASP A 85 11.24 0.84 -0.40
CA ASP A 85 11.66 0.17 -1.63
C ASP A 85 12.27 -1.20 -1.30
N ASN A 86 11.63 -2.24 -1.81
CA ASN A 86 12.14 -3.59 -1.77
C ASN A 86 13.14 -3.78 -2.91
N CYS A 87 14.35 -3.25 -2.70
CA CYS A 87 15.42 -3.31 -3.68
C CYS A 87 15.85 -4.75 -4.07
N VAL A 88 15.43 -5.78 -3.32
CA VAL A 88 15.63 -7.18 -3.69
C VAL A 88 14.72 -7.61 -4.84
N SER A 89 13.41 -7.32 -4.76
CA SER A 89 12.49 -7.70 -5.83
C SER A 89 12.67 -6.87 -7.10
N THR A 90 13.23 -5.66 -6.98
CA THR A 90 13.52 -4.81 -8.14
C THR A 90 14.89 -5.07 -8.76
N GLN A 91 15.95 -5.14 -7.94
CA GLN A 91 17.34 -5.09 -8.40
C GLN A 91 18.18 -6.29 -7.92
N GLY A 92 17.62 -7.19 -7.11
CA GLY A 92 18.39 -8.29 -6.50
C GLY A 92 19.39 -7.83 -5.44
N VAL A 93 19.35 -6.58 -5.00
CA VAL A 93 20.27 -6.03 -3.98
C VAL A 93 19.58 -5.96 -2.61
N GLN A 94 20.34 -6.24 -1.55
CA GLN A 94 19.79 -6.23 -0.17
C GLN A 94 19.74 -4.84 0.45
N GLN A 95 20.41 -3.86 -0.16
CA GLN A 95 20.54 -2.51 0.37
C GLN A 95 20.85 -1.52 -0.75
N ILE A 96 20.43 -0.27 -0.59
CA ILE A 96 20.54 0.76 -1.62
C ILE A 96 20.78 2.14 -1.04
N LYS A 97 21.56 2.95 -1.76
CA LYS A 97 21.83 4.34 -1.40
C LYS A 97 20.57 5.22 -1.60
N ARG A 98 20.32 6.10 -0.64
CA ARG A 98 19.21 7.06 -0.64
C ARG A 98 19.70 8.46 -0.26
N ASN A 99 19.15 9.47 -0.94
CA ASN A 99 19.65 10.85 -0.90
C ASN A 99 18.66 11.86 -0.27
N TYR A 100 17.41 11.45 0.01
CA TYR A 100 16.35 12.33 0.53
C TYR A 100 15.77 11.89 1.86
N VAL A 101 16.42 10.92 2.50
CA VAL A 101 15.99 10.36 3.77
C VAL A 101 16.11 11.41 4.86
N ILE A 102 15.10 11.47 5.73
CA ILE A 102 15.17 12.25 6.95
C ILE A 102 16.11 11.51 7.90
N ASP A 103 17.16 12.21 8.35
CA ASP A 103 18.18 11.65 9.22
C ASP A 103 17.56 11.08 10.52
N PRO A 104 17.85 9.82 10.90
CA PRO A 104 17.36 9.18 12.14
C PRO A 104 17.49 10.02 13.40
N VAL A 105 18.56 10.82 13.49
CA VAL A 105 18.81 11.66 14.67
C VAL A 105 17.73 12.72 14.86
N LEU A 106 17.03 13.11 13.80
CA LEU A 106 15.93 14.09 13.84
C LEU A 106 14.63 13.52 14.44
N TYR A 107 14.59 12.20 14.68
CA TYR A 107 13.48 11.52 15.34
C TYR A 107 13.97 10.56 16.44
N GLY A 108 15.12 10.90 17.05
CA GLY A 108 15.62 10.27 18.27
C GLY A 108 16.15 8.86 18.08
N LEU A 109 16.61 8.49 16.88
CA LEU A 109 17.20 7.18 16.59
C LEU A 109 18.62 7.32 16.04
N HIS A 110 19.44 6.30 16.28
CA HIS A 110 20.75 6.16 15.64
C HIS A 110 20.63 5.21 14.44
N GLU A 111 21.35 5.50 13.35
CA GLU A 111 21.34 4.71 12.11
C GLU A 111 21.64 3.22 12.33
N SER A 112 22.52 2.87 13.26
CA SER A 112 22.82 1.47 13.59
C SER A 112 21.61 0.68 14.14
N GLN A 113 20.67 1.35 14.82
CA GLN A 113 19.44 0.72 15.31
C GLN A 113 18.50 0.32 14.17
N LEU A 114 18.68 0.95 13.00
CA LEU A 114 17.90 0.70 11.80
C LEU A 114 18.61 -0.26 10.83
N GLY A 115 19.85 -0.66 11.14
CA GLY A 115 20.72 -1.36 10.21
C GLY A 115 21.13 -0.48 9.02
N TRP A 116 21.15 0.84 9.19
CA TRP A 116 21.52 1.80 8.16
C TRP A 116 23.01 2.13 8.25
N GLN A 117 23.58 2.47 7.11
CA GLN A 117 24.95 2.93 6.97
C GLN A 117 24.95 4.38 6.49
N ARG A 118 25.61 5.28 7.20
CA ARG A 118 25.83 6.65 6.70
C ARG A 118 26.94 6.68 5.67
N VAL A 119 26.71 7.39 4.56
CA VAL A 119 27.70 7.62 3.51
C VAL A 119 27.82 9.12 3.26
N GLY A 120 28.93 9.70 3.72
CA GLY A 120 29.12 11.15 3.70
C GLY A 120 28.19 11.86 4.69
N ASN A 121 27.79 13.09 4.37
CA ASN A 121 27.08 13.95 5.32
C ASN A 121 25.55 13.80 5.29
N LYS A 122 24.97 13.30 4.19
CA LYS A 122 23.51 13.33 3.96
C LYS A 122 22.91 12.02 3.47
N ASP A 123 23.72 11.12 2.92
CA ASP A 123 23.20 9.93 2.25
C ASP A 123 23.28 8.72 3.18
N PHE A 124 22.34 7.79 2.98
CA PHE A 124 22.29 6.54 3.73
C PHE A 124 22.22 5.35 2.78
N ILE A 125 22.89 4.27 3.15
CA ILE A 125 22.58 2.94 2.62
C ILE A 125 21.55 2.31 3.55
N ILE A 126 20.38 2.01 2.99
CA ILE A 126 19.21 1.49 3.70
C ILE A 126 18.96 0.06 3.21
N PRO A 127 18.69 -0.90 4.12
CA PRO A 127 18.34 -2.26 3.74
C PRO A 127 17.00 -2.31 3.01
N ALA A 128 16.76 -3.40 2.27
CA ALA A 128 15.48 -3.62 1.61
C ALA A 128 14.34 -3.60 2.63
N GLU A 129 13.32 -2.79 2.32
CA GLU A 129 12.14 -2.61 3.15
C GLU A 129 10.96 -3.31 2.50
N ARG A 130 10.25 -4.12 3.29
CA ARG A 130 9.24 -5.07 2.81
C ARG A 130 7.91 -4.91 3.54
N PRO A 131 7.25 -3.74 3.46
CA PRO A 131 5.96 -3.58 4.09
C PRO A 131 4.95 -4.49 3.38
N GLN A 132 3.90 -4.90 4.08
CA GLN A 132 2.91 -5.81 3.53
C GLN A 132 1.60 -5.09 3.23
N LEU A 133 0.90 -5.57 2.21
CA LEU A 133 -0.48 -5.23 1.93
C LEU A 133 -1.34 -6.45 2.24
N GLN A 134 -2.19 -6.32 3.24
CA GLN A 134 -3.19 -7.32 3.59
C GLN A 134 -4.48 -7.05 2.81
N VAL A 135 -5.10 -8.10 2.26
CA VAL A 135 -6.30 -7.98 1.45
C VAL A 135 -7.46 -8.66 2.15
N ILE A 136 -8.31 -7.88 2.80
CA ILE A 136 -9.38 -8.38 3.66
C ILE A 136 -10.70 -8.33 2.86
N PRO A 137 -11.35 -9.49 2.61
CA PRO A 137 -12.68 -9.51 2.04
C PRO A 137 -13.69 -9.04 3.10
N GLU A 138 -14.58 -8.13 2.72
CA GLU A 138 -15.71 -7.67 3.56
C GLU A 138 -16.99 -7.75 2.72
N ASP A 139 -18.16 -7.72 3.36
CA ASP A 139 -19.43 -7.87 2.63
C ASP A 139 -19.55 -6.84 1.49
N GLY A 140 -19.59 -7.35 0.25
CA GLY A 140 -19.60 -6.56 -0.98
C GLY A 140 -18.35 -5.70 -1.27
N THR A 141 -17.30 -5.75 -0.44
CA THR A 141 -16.14 -4.84 -0.53
C THR A 141 -14.80 -5.55 -0.30
N ILE A 142 -13.71 -4.89 -0.69
CA ILE A 142 -12.34 -5.35 -0.44
C ILE A 142 -11.61 -4.22 0.27
N LYS A 143 -10.99 -4.53 1.40
CA LYS A 143 -10.14 -3.62 2.16
C LYS A 143 -8.67 -3.98 1.95
N PHE A 144 -7.91 -3.05 1.38
CA PHE A 144 -6.46 -3.14 1.21
C PHE A 144 -5.79 -2.43 2.39
N LYS A 145 -5.38 -3.19 3.40
CA LYS A 145 -4.75 -2.69 4.64
C LYS A 145 -3.23 -2.71 4.52
N VAL A 146 -2.59 -1.58 4.82
CA VAL A 146 -1.13 -1.46 4.87
C VAL A 146 -0.63 -1.94 6.22
N ILE A 147 0.39 -2.80 6.20
CA ILE A 147 1.10 -3.29 7.36
C ILE A 147 2.54 -2.76 7.28
N PRO A 148 2.82 -1.60 7.88
CA PRO A 148 4.16 -0.98 7.80
C PRO A 148 5.18 -1.67 8.70
N LYS A 149 4.72 -2.51 9.64
CA LYS A 149 5.56 -3.20 10.63
C LYS A 149 5.45 -4.71 10.48
N VAL A 150 6.56 -5.37 10.16
CA VAL A 150 6.62 -6.83 9.99
C VAL A 150 7.60 -7.38 11.02
N ASN A 151 7.18 -8.42 11.76
CA ASN A 151 7.99 -9.03 12.83
C ASN A 151 8.54 -8.01 13.84
N GLY A 152 7.72 -7.00 14.18
CA GLY A 152 8.11 -5.93 15.13
C GLY A 152 9.07 -4.88 14.57
N LYS A 153 9.46 -4.96 13.29
CA LYS A 153 10.34 -4.00 12.62
C LYS A 153 9.56 -3.12 11.64
N ASN A 154 9.84 -1.82 11.63
CA ASN A 154 9.32 -0.92 10.61
C ASN A 154 10.01 -1.22 9.26
N GLU A 155 9.20 -1.50 8.25
CA GLU A 155 9.62 -1.85 6.90
C GLU A 155 9.39 -0.66 5.95
N TYR A 156 9.81 0.52 6.39
CA TYR A 156 9.71 1.77 5.64
C TYR A 156 10.68 2.81 6.26
N HIS A 157 10.98 3.86 5.52
CA HIS A 157 11.66 5.05 6.01
C HIS A 157 10.86 6.32 5.70
N ILE A 158 11.33 7.45 6.23
CA ILE A 158 10.75 8.76 5.96
C ILE A 158 11.69 9.62 5.14
N GLU A 159 11.16 10.34 4.15
CA GLU A 159 11.91 11.22 3.26
C GLU A 159 11.41 12.67 3.31
N PHE A 160 12.29 13.61 2.98
CA PHE A 160 11.91 14.98 2.68
C PHE A 160 11.19 15.05 1.33
N SER A 161 10.03 15.73 1.29
CA SER A 161 9.37 16.02 0.01
C SER A 161 10.18 17.06 -0.78
N VAL A 162 10.92 16.62 -1.80
CA VAL A 162 11.67 17.50 -2.70
C VAL A 162 10.81 18.24 -3.74
N MET A 163 9.51 17.94 -3.83
CA MET A 163 8.61 18.50 -4.86
C MET A 163 7.76 19.71 -4.40
N SER A 164 8.33 20.57 -3.54
CA SER A 164 7.62 21.65 -2.81
C SER A 164 6.73 22.60 -3.65
N PRO A 165 7.00 22.90 -4.94
CA PRO A 165 6.07 23.69 -5.77
C PRO A 165 4.97 22.86 -6.48
N PHE A 166 5.23 21.57 -6.77
CA PHE A 166 4.38 20.73 -7.65
C PHE A 166 3.28 19.95 -6.92
N GLY A 167 3.41 19.76 -5.59
CA GLY A 167 2.48 18.97 -4.78
C GLY A 167 1.03 19.48 -4.75
N LYS A 168 0.79 20.77 -5.05
CA LYS A 168 -0.56 21.39 -5.01
C LYS A 168 -1.55 20.78 -6.01
N ILE A 169 -1.07 20.27 -7.15
CA ILE A 169 -1.90 19.76 -8.25
C ILE A 169 -1.76 18.25 -8.47
N TYR A 170 -0.86 17.60 -7.73
CA TYR A 170 -0.61 16.18 -7.89
C TYR A 170 -1.85 15.38 -7.50
N SER A 171 -2.33 14.54 -8.42
CA SER A 171 -3.56 13.77 -8.21
C SER A 171 -3.33 12.61 -7.24
N ASN A 172 -2.20 11.92 -7.39
CA ASN A 172 -1.87 10.71 -6.63
C ASN A 172 -1.22 11.07 -5.29
N TRP A 173 -1.57 10.40 -4.18
CA TRP A 173 -0.95 10.71 -2.88
C TRP A 173 -0.73 9.49 -1.98
N VAL A 174 -1.25 8.33 -2.38
CA VAL A 174 -0.80 7.02 -1.90
C VAL A 174 -0.55 6.11 -3.10
N ALA A 175 0.51 5.32 -3.06
CA ALA A 175 0.78 4.30 -4.07
C ALA A 175 1.30 3.00 -3.44
N PHE A 176 0.73 1.89 -3.90
CA PHE A 176 1.14 0.53 -3.57
C PHE A 176 1.63 -0.16 -4.83
N TYR A 177 2.86 -0.63 -4.84
CA TYR A 177 3.44 -1.39 -5.96
C TYR A 177 3.60 -2.84 -5.53
N LEU A 178 3.02 -3.76 -6.31
CA LEU A 178 3.09 -5.20 -6.10
C LEU A 178 3.97 -5.81 -7.19
N PRO A 179 4.98 -6.63 -6.83
CA PRO A 179 5.70 -7.44 -7.81
C PRO A 179 4.73 -8.29 -8.63
N ILE A 180 5.04 -8.54 -9.91
CA ILE A 180 4.13 -9.22 -10.82
C ILE A 180 3.68 -10.61 -10.33
N ASN A 181 4.57 -11.37 -9.66
CA ASN A 181 4.23 -12.69 -9.15
C ASN A 181 3.22 -12.60 -8.00
N SER A 182 3.42 -11.67 -7.06
CA SER A 182 2.45 -11.37 -6.00
C SER A 182 1.12 -10.89 -6.58
N ALA A 183 1.17 -10.08 -7.65
CA ALA A 183 -0.02 -9.62 -8.35
C ALA A 183 -0.81 -10.79 -8.96
N LYS A 184 -0.15 -11.72 -9.67
CA LYS A 184 -0.80 -12.93 -10.22
C LYS A 184 -1.48 -13.77 -9.16
N GLU A 185 -0.81 -13.98 -8.03
CA GLU A 185 -1.37 -14.73 -6.91
C GLU A 185 -2.61 -14.03 -6.37
N LEU A 186 -2.53 -12.71 -6.13
CA LEU A 186 -3.66 -11.89 -5.70
C LEU A 186 -4.84 -11.97 -6.67
N VAL A 187 -4.58 -11.78 -7.97
CA VAL A 187 -5.62 -11.89 -9.01
C VAL A 187 -6.26 -13.27 -8.99
N SER A 188 -5.46 -14.33 -8.95
CA SER A 188 -5.95 -15.71 -8.94
C SER A 188 -6.86 -15.97 -7.74
N LYS A 189 -6.47 -15.51 -6.55
CA LYS A 189 -7.27 -15.65 -5.32
C LYS A 189 -8.55 -14.81 -5.37
N LEU A 190 -8.48 -13.57 -5.88
CA LEU A 190 -9.66 -12.71 -6.06
C LEU A 190 -10.68 -13.32 -7.02
N VAL A 191 -10.22 -13.81 -8.18
CA VAL A 191 -11.06 -14.45 -9.19
C VAL A 191 -11.69 -15.74 -8.65
N TYR A 192 -10.91 -16.55 -7.92
CA TYR A 192 -11.44 -17.75 -7.29
C TYR A 192 -12.51 -17.43 -6.25
N HIS A 193 -12.23 -16.49 -5.34
CA HIS A 193 -13.12 -16.13 -4.24
C HIS A 193 -14.41 -15.44 -4.72
N TYR A 194 -14.32 -14.60 -5.75
CA TYR A 194 -15.46 -13.86 -6.30
C TYR A 194 -15.87 -14.34 -7.70
N LYS A 195 -15.74 -15.65 -7.96
CA LYS A 195 -15.96 -16.25 -9.29
C LYS A 195 -17.32 -15.90 -9.90
N SER A 196 -18.37 -15.79 -9.09
CA SER A 196 -19.72 -15.45 -9.57
C SER A 196 -19.86 -14.00 -10.03
N LEU A 197 -19.00 -13.10 -9.55
CA LEU A 197 -19.00 -11.68 -9.88
C LEU A 197 -17.97 -11.33 -10.95
N TYR A 198 -16.89 -12.11 -11.04
CA TYR A 198 -15.82 -11.88 -12.01
C TYR A 198 -16.28 -12.25 -13.41
N LYS A 199 -16.04 -11.34 -14.36
CA LYS A 199 -16.26 -11.54 -15.79
C LYS A 199 -15.02 -11.05 -16.51
N ASP A 200 -14.43 -11.90 -17.35
CA ASP A 200 -13.33 -11.49 -18.22
C ASP A 200 -13.82 -10.45 -19.23
N GLU A 201 -12.90 -9.59 -19.69
CA GLU A 201 -13.19 -8.64 -20.74
C GLU A 201 -12.95 -9.33 -22.10
N GLU A 202 -13.98 -9.39 -22.94
CA GLU A 202 -13.93 -10.07 -24.25
C GLU A 202 -13.17 -9.27 -25.32
N VAL A 203 -13.07 -7.95 -25.14
CA VAL A 203 -12.43 -7.02 -26.07
C VAL A 203 -11.25 -6.35 -25.39
N ILE A 204 -10.16 -6.11 -26.12
CA ILE A 204 -9.01 -5.36 -25.61
C ILE A 204 -9.47 -3.92 -25.28
N PRO A 205 -9.50 -3.51 -24.01
CA PRO A 205 -10.03 -2.21 -23.65
C PRO A 205 -8.97 -1.13 -23.90
N GLU A 206 -9.42 0.06 -24.28
CA GLU A 206 -8.58 1.25 -24.15
C GLU A 206 -8.42 1.61 -22.66
N LEU A 207 -7.16 1.72 -22.22
CA LEU A 207 -6.81 2.13 -20.87
C LEU A 207 -6.27 3.55 -20.89
N ASN A 208 -6.49 4.26 -19.78
CA ASN A 208 -5.86 5.55 -19.57
C ASN A 208 -4.34 5.38 -19.51
N LYS A 209 -3.61 6.36 -20.02
CA LYS A 209 -2.14 6.40 -19.98
C LYS A 209 -1.67 7.61 -19.17
N GLU A 210 -0.74 7.38 -18.25
CA GLU A 210 -0.01 8.45 -17.57
C GLU A 210 1.49 8.28 -17.88
N SER A 211 2.10 9.33 -18.45
CA SER A 211 3.54 9.44 -18.64
C SER A 211 4.03 10.55 -17.73
N LYS A 212 4.73 10.24 -16.63
CA LYS A 212 5.24 11.27 -15.71
C LYS A 212 6.62 11.78 -16.14
N GLN A 213 6.77 13.11 -16.19
CA GLN A 213 8.06 13.76 -15.98
C GLN A 213 8.42 13.70 -14.48
N ALA A 214 9.71 13.52 -14.18
CA ALA A 214 10.31 13.29 -12.85
C ALA A 214 10.26 11.85 -12.27
N GLN A 215 9.58 10.88 -12.89
CA GLN A 215 9.76 9.45 -12.58
C GLN A 215 9.85 8.51 -13.79
N ARG A 216 9.71 9.00 -15.03
CA ARG A 216 9.92 8.21 -16.28
C ARG A 216 9.15 6.87 -16.32
N GLU A 217 8.10 6.76 -15.51
CA GLU A 217 7.16 5.64 -15.47
C GLU A 217 6.12 5.82 -16.58
N GLN A 218 5.85 4.75 -17.34
CA GLN A 218 4.64 4.65 -18.15
C GLN A 218 3.65 3.76 -17.41
N MET A 219 2.47 4.32 -17.10
CA MET A 219 1.40 3.60 -16.43
C MET A 219 0.17 3.52 -17.32
N HIS A 220 -0.31 2.30 -17.55
CA HIS A 220 -1.61 2.04 -18.18
C HIS A 220 -2.60 1.59 -17.12
N TRP A 221 -3.78 2.20 -17.06
CA TRP A 221 -4.66 2.01 -15.90
C TRP A 221 -6.16 2.08 -16.18
N ALA A 222 -6.89 1.31 -15.37
CA ALA A 222 -8.34 1.40 -15.20
C ALA A 222 -8.66 2.08 -13.86
N PHE A 223 -9.81 2.74 -13.77
CA PHE A 223 -10.25 3.39 -12.54
C PHE A 223 -11.16 2.47 -11.73
N THR A 224 -11.08 2.56 -10.41
CA THR A 224 -12.10 2.03 -9.51
C THR A 224 -12.43 3.04 -8.42
N LYS A 225 -13.72 3.15 -8.10
CA LYS A 225 -14.22 4.15 -7.15
C LYS A 225 -13.89 3.70 -5.72
N VAL A 226 -13.43 4.65 -4.90
CA VAL A 226 -13.13 4.38 -3.50
C VAL A 226 -14.37 4.61 -2.65
N LEU A 227 -14.65 3.67 -1.73
CA LEU A 227 -15.76 3.76 -0.79
C LEU A 227 -15.31 4.46 0.49
N SER A 228 -14.15 4.08 1.02
CA SER A 228 -13.57 4.71 2.21
C SER A 228 -12.06 4.51 2.22
N TYR A 229 -11.37 5.32 3.02
CA TYR A 229 -9.99 5.07 3.42
C TYR A 229 -9.72 5.76 4.75
N CYS A 230 -8.70 5.25 5.43
CA CYS A 230 -8.08 5.89 6.57
C CYS A 230 -6.56 5.80 6.36
N PHE A 231 -5.86 6.91 6.53
CA PHE A 231 -4.41 6.91 6.61
C PHE A 231 -3.97 7.61 7.89
N SER A 232 -3.77 6.82 8.93
CA SER A 232 -3.35 7.30 10.24
C SER A 232 -1.84 7.44 10.33
N ILE A 233 -1.38 8.64 10.71
CA ILE A 233 0.02 8.88 11.05
C ILE A 233 0.44 8.01 12.26
N ALA A 234 -0.50 7.64 13.14
CA ALA A 234 -0.23 6.94 14.38
C ALA A 234 0.39 5.54 14.19
N GLU A 235 0.16 4.87 13.05
CA GLU A 235 0.78 3.57 12.77
C GLU A 235 2.19 3.68 12.17
N PHE A 236 2.68 4.90 11.89
CA PHE A 236 4.02 5.12 11.35
C PHE A 236 4.95 5.65 12.44
N ASP A 237 5.50 4.75 13.27
CA ASP A 237 6.43 5.02 14.37
C ASP A 237 7.46 6.14 14.07
N TYR A 238 8.18 6.06 12.94
CA TYR A 238 9.19 7.07 12.58
C TYR A 238 8.58 8.45 12.31
N ALA A 239 7.41 8.51 11.66
CA ALA A 239 6.70 9.76 11.43
C ALA A 239 6.14 10.34 12.73
N VAL A 240 5.60 9.50 13.62
CA VAL A 240 5.13 9.91 14.95
C VAL A 240 6.28 10.52 15.75
N LYS A 241 7.43 9.84 15.82
CA LYS A 241 8.62 10.34 16.54
C LYS A 241 9.08 11.67 15.94
N TYR A 242 9.23 11.74 14.62
CA TYR A 242 9.62 12.95 13.91
C TYR A 242 8.70 14.15 14.21
N LEU A 243 7.38 13.94 14.19
CA LEU A 243 6.41 14.99 14.48
C LEU A 243 6.45 15.40 15.96
N LYS A 244 6.59 14.46 16.89
CA LYS A 244 6.74 14.77 18.33
C LYS A 244 8.02 15.55 18.63
N GLU A 245 9.15 15.18 18.03
CA GLU A 245 10.42 15.91 18.12
C GLU A 245 10.34 17.30 17.51
N SER A 246 9.50 17.50 16.49
CA SER A 246 9.22 18.83 15.93
C SER A 246 8.36 19.73 16.84
N GLY A 247 7.71 19.15 17.85
CA GLY A 247 6.86 19.84 18.82
C GLY A 247 5.36 19.60 18.67
N VAL A 248 4.92 18.70 17.79
CA VAL A 248 3.50 18.33 17.68
C VAL A 248 3.03 17.65 18.96
N ALA A 249 1.96 18.18 19.57
CA ALA A 249 1.34 17.63 20.77
C ALA A 249 -0.03 16.98 20.49
N GLY A 250 -0.45 16.09 21.38
CA GLY A 250 -1.73 15.40 21.32
C GLY A 250 -1.76 14.17 20.41
N THR A 251 -2.97 13.75 20.05
CA THR A 251 -3.24 12.60 19.17
C THR A 251 -2.76 12.88 17.75
N MET A 252 -2.12 11.88 17.14
CA MET A 252 -1.71 11.97 15.74
C MET A 252 -2.94 11.83 14.83
N PRO A 253 -3.14 12.74 13.86
CA PRO A 253 -4.33 12.72 13.04
C PRO A 253 -4.28 11.63 11.96
N SER A 254 -5.46 11.34 11.43
CA SER A 254 -5.67 10.53 10.25
C SER A 254 -6.27 11.36 9.12
N LEU A 255 -5.97 10.98 7.87
CA LEU A 255 -6.71 11.45 6.70
C LEU A 255 -7.77 10.42 6.33
N VAL A 256 -9.04 10.82 6.39
CA VAL A 256 -10.16 9.91 6.19
C VAL A 256 -11.06 10.35 5.02
N PHE A 257 -11.68 9.36 4.41
CA PHE A 257 -12.79 9.56 3.49
C PHE A 257 -13.82 8.45 3.68
N ASN A 258 -15.10 8.78 3.48
CA ASN A 258 -16.20 7.84 3.58
C ASN A 258 -17.31 8.30 2.62
N ALA A 259 -17.64 7.47 1.63
CA ALA A 259 -18.64 7.76 0.61
C ALA A 259 -20.06 7.89 1.17
N ASN A 260 -20.33 7.33 2.36
CA ASN A 260 -21.60 7.47 3.05
C ASN A 260 -21.71 8.78 3.84
N ASN A 261 -20.62 9.54 3.96
CA ASN A 261 -20.64 10.86 4.58
C ASN A 261 -20.89 11.94 3.49
N PRO A 262 -22.04 12.65 3.51
CA PRO A 262 -22.35 13.66 2.50
C PRO A 262 -21.35 14.82 2.45
N LYS A 263 -20.78 15.22 3.61
CA LYS A 263 -19.74 16.27 3.64
C LYS A 263 -18.50 15.83 2.88
N HIS A 264 -18.15 14.55 2.98
CA HIS A 264 -16.97 14.01 2.30
C HIS A 264 -17.17 14.00 0.78
N THR A 265 -18.30 13.51 0.30
CA THR A 265 -18.60 13.41 -1.13
C THR A 265 -18.87 14.78 -1.79
N GLN A 266 -19.29 15.78 -1.02
CA GLN A 266 -19.37 17.17 -1.46
C GLN A 266 -18.01 17.80 -1.76
N VAL A 267 -16.92 17.34 -1.14
CA VAL A 267 -15.58 17.93 -1.30
C VAL A 267 -14.65 17.04 -2.11
N MET A 268 -14.82 15.73 -2.03
CA MET A 268 -13.88 14.75 -2.55
C MET A 268 -14.56 13.72 -3.46
N LYS A 269 -13.82 13.28 -4.47
CA LYS A 269 -14.21 12.16 -5.35
C LYS A 269 -13.00 11.25 -5.58
N PRO A 270 -12.53 10.54 -4.55
CA PRO A 270 -11.34 9.71 -4.65
C PRO A 270 -11.59 8.46 -5.48
N PHE A 271 -10.53 7.99 -6.14
CA PHE A 271 -10.51 6.76 -6.92
C PHE A 271 -9.12 6.12 -6.87
N ILE A 272 -9.06 4.81 -7.11
CA ILE A 272 -7.80 4.12 -7.35
C ILE A 272 -7.57 4.07 -8.86
N LYS A 273 -6.37 4.45 -9.29
CA LYS A 273 -5.80 4.05 -10.57
C LYS A 273 -5.16 2.67 -10.39
N LEU A 274 -5.83 1.63 -10.88
CA LEU A 274 -5.33 0.26 -10.91
C LEU A 274 -4.63 0.07 -12.25
N GLY A 275 -3.31 -0.12 -12.25
CA GLY A 275 -2.56 -0.15 -13.49
C GLY A 275 -1.33 -1.02 -13.48
N MET A 276 -0.78 -1.18 -14.67
CA MET A 276 0.52 -1.80 -14.89
C MET A 276 1.54 -0.70 -15.11
N VAL A 277 2.67 -0.80 -14.42
CA VAL A 277 3.80 0.13 -14.58
C VAL A 277 5.02 -0.62 -15.12
N GLU A 278 5.70 0.02 -16.06
CA GLU A 278 7.02 -0.36 -16.56
C GLU A 278 7.95 0.83 -16.36
N THR A 279 9.12 0.57 -15.76
CA THR A 279 10.18 1.57 -15.62
C THR A 279 11.28 1.26 -16.62
N ARG A 280 11.55 2.19 -17.55
CA ARG A 280 12.60 2.06 -18.56
C ARG A 280 13.93 2.61 -18.04
N GLU A 281 15.03 2.02 -18.49
CA GLU A 281 16.39 2.45 -18.14
C GLU A 281 16.70 3.81 -18.77
N GLU A 282 16.75 4.87 -17.95
CA GLU A 282 17.33 6.15 -18.34
C GLU A 282 17.97 6.82 -17.11
N ALA A 283 19.16 7.41 -17.32
CA ALA A 283 20.05 8.05 -16.34
C ALA A 283 19.39 8.39 -14.99
N GLY A 284 19.64 7.56 -13.97
CA GLY A 284 19.29 7.81 -12.56
C GLY A 284 18.29 6.85 -11.92
N PHE A 285 17.57 6.03 -12.70
CA PHE A 285 16.67 4.98 -12.17
C PHE A 285 16.91 3.66 -12.88
N TRP A 286 17.03 2.57 -12.10
CA TRP A 286 17.22 1.23 -12.64
C TRP A 286 15.89 0.69 -13.19
N PRO A 287 15.93 -0.04 -14.33
CA PRO A 287 14.73 -0.66 -14.89
C PRO A 287 14.11 -1.59 -13.85
N ARG A 288 12.78 -1.50 -13.71
CA ARG A 288 12.01 -2.39 -12.83
C ARG A 288 11.23 -3.36 -13.68
N ASN A 289 11.17 -4.61 -13.21
CA ASN A 289 10.19 -5.56 -13.72
C ASN A 289 8.79 -4.95 -13.62
N VAL A 290 7.91 -5.39 -14.49
CA VAL A 290 6.54 -4.91 -14.56
C VAL A 290 5.83 -5.15 -13.23
N GLN A 291 5.02 -4.20 -12.80
CA GLN A 291 4.37 -4.23 -11.49
C GLN A 291 2.90 -3.88 -11.61
N LEU A 292 2.09 -4.48 -10.76
CA LEU A 292 0.73 -4.00 -10.53
C LEU A 292 0.82 -2.84 -9.54
N VAL A 293 0.23 -1.69 -9.88
CA VAL A 293 0.23 -0.51 -9.03
C VAL A 293 -1.19 -0.05 -8.75
N MET A 294 -1.43 0.34 -7.50
CA MET A 294 -2.66 0.98 -7.05
C MET A 294 -2.31 2.37 -6.53
N LYS A 295 -2.69 3.41 -7.27
CA LYS A 295 -2.46 4.82 -6.88
C LYS A 295 -3.77 5.47 -6.45
N LEU A 296 -3.86 5.89 -5.20
CA LEU A 296 -4.99 6.68 -4.69
C LEU A 296 -4.89 8.11 -5.20
N ALA A 297 -5.93 8.51 -5.93
CA ALA A 297 -5.98 9.77 -6.63
C ALA A 297 -7.32 10.48 -6.41
N GLN A 298 -7.34 11.78 -6.67
CA GLN A 298 -8.57 12.54 -6.76
C GLN A 298 -8.40 13.75 -7.71
N ASP A 299 -9.46 14.10 -8.42
CA ASP A 299 -9.40 15.14 -9.45
C ASP A 299 -10.14 16.43 -9.07
N LYS A 300 -10.89 16.41 -7.96
CA LYS A 300 -11.65 17.57 -7.53
C LYS A 300 -10.73 18.61 -6.90
N ILE A 301 -10.77 19.82 -7.45
CA ILE A 301 -10.04 20.97 -6.95
C ILE A 301 -11.01 21.81 -6.11
N ILE A 302 -10.58 22.18 -4.90
CA ILE A 302 -11.29 23.10 -4.02
C ILE A 302 -10.36 24.24 -3.58
N VAL A 303 -10.90 25.20 -2.83
CA VAL A 303 -10.10 26.22 -2.13
C VAL A 303 -9.87 25.75 -0.69
N GLY A 304 -8.62 25.50 -0.32
CA GLY A 304 -8.22 25.06 1.02
C GLY A 304 -8.21 26.20 2.05
N GLN A 305 -7.88 25.88 3.31
CA GLN A 305 -7.98 26.83 4.43
C GLN A 305 -7.14 28.10 4.24
N ARG A 306 -6.04 28.02 3.49
CA ARG A 306 -5.16 29.16 3.20
C ARG A 306 -5.55 29.92 1.91
N GLY A 307 -6.75 29.72 1.38
CA GLY A 307 -7.24 30.37 0.16
C GLY A 307 -6.62 29.85 -1.14
N LYS A 308 -5.91 28.70 -1.11
CA LYS A 308 -5.22 28.14 -2.27
C LYS A 308 -6.04 27.05 -2.93
N LYS A 309 -5.95 26.95 -4.26
CA LYS A 309 -6.48 25.80 -5.01
C LYS A 309 -5.69 24.55 -4.64
N ILE A 310 -6.39 23.54 -4.12
CA ILE A 310 -5.79 22.27 -3.68
C ILE A 310 -6.65 21.08 -4.11
N LYS A 311 -6.02 19.91 -4.14
CA LYS A 311 -6.69 18.61 -4.14
C LYS A 311 -6.58 18.03 -2.72
N VAL A 312 -7.64 18.15 -1.92
CA VAL A 312 -7.74 17.57 -0.56
C VAL A 312 -7.41 16.09 -0.56
N LYS A 313 -6.59 15.62 0.39
CA LYS A 313 -6.18 14.21 0.50
C LYS A 313 -6.96 13.47 1.57
N GLY A 314 -7.71 14.16 2.42
CA GLY A 314 -8.70 13.58 3.30
C GLY A 314 -9.30 14.62 4.23
N PHE A 315 -10.31 14.22 4.98
CA PHE A 315 -10.74 14.95 6.15
C PHE A 315 -9.82 14.59 7.31
N ILE A 316 -9.47 15.57 8.13
CA ILE A 316 -8.64 15.36 9.31
C ILE A 316 -9.53 14.78 10.40
N ASP A 317 -9.15 13.60 10.88
CA ASP A 317 -9.76 12.94 12.03
C ASP A 317 -8.71 12.81 13.14
N ASP A 318 -9.00 13.34 14.33
CA ASP A 318 -8.12 13.30 15.50
C ASP A 318 -8.67 12.45 16.65
N SER A 319 -9.64 11.58 16.36
CA SER A 319 -10.27 10.67 17.33
C SER A 319 -9.35 9.54 17.81
N GLY A 320 -8.17 9.37 17.19
CA GLY A 320 -7.20 8.33 17.55
C GLY A 320 -7.30 7.04 16.74
N LEU A 321 -7.83 7.12 15.51
CA LEU A 321 -7.80 5.99 14.57
C LEU A 321 -6.36 5.52 14.34
N THR A 322 -6.18 4.20 14.27
CA THR A 322 -4.87 3.53 14.14
C THR A 322 -4.91 2.50 13.03
N GLU A 323 -5.44 2.88 11.88
CA GLU A 323 -5.47 2.03 10.70
C GLU A 323 -5.05 2.77 9.42
N ASN A 324 -4.43 2.04 8.50
CA ASN A 324 -4.07 2.48 7.16
C ASN A 324 -4.65 1.54 6.12
N TYR A 325 -5.70 1.97 5.40
CA TYR A 325 -6.36 1.14 4.39
C TYR A 325 -7.03 1.95 3.30
N VAL A 326 -7.32 1.28 2.18
CA VAL A 326 -8.31 1.74 1.17
C VAL A 326 -9.35 0.65 0.95
N GLN A 327 -10.61 1.04 0.89
CA GLN A 327 -11.74 0.14 0.66
C GLN A 327 -12.46 0.46 -0.65
N VAL A 328 -12.77 -0.57 -1.41
CA VAL A 328 -13.43 -0.48 -2.72
C VAL A 328 -14.55 -1.52 -2.83
N ALA A 329 -15.53 -1.29 -3.69
CA ALA A 329 -16.56 -2.28 -3.98
C ALA A 329 -15.96 -3.43 -4.81
N VAL A 330 -16.26 -4.68 -4.44
CA VAL A 330 -15.80 -5.88 -5.17
C VAL A 330 -16.12 -5.79 -6.66
N PRO A 331 -17.37 -5.51 -7.10
CA PRO A 331 -17.69 -5.55 -8.53
C PRO A 331 -16.90 -4.51 -9.35
N ASN A 332 -16.68 -3.31 -8.79
CA ASN A 332 -15.94 -2.25 -9.47
C ASN A 332 -14.46 -2.59 -9.58
N PHE A 333 -13.88 -3.16 -8.52
CA PHE A 333 -12.49 -3.58 -8.51
C PHE A 333 -12.24 -4.72 -9.50
N LEU A 334 -13.09 -5.75 -9.49
CA LEU A 334 -12.98 -6.89 -10.43
C LEU A 334 -13.13 -6.45 -11.88
N LYS A 335 -14.05 -5.53 -12.18
CA LYS A 335 -14.19 -4.96 -13.53
C LYS A 335 -12.93 -4.21 -13.98
N ALA A 336 -12.36 -3.37 -13.10
CA ALA A 336 -11.11 -2.67 -13.40
C ALA A 336 -9.95 -3.66 -13.63
N LEU A 337 -9.92 -4.74 -12.84
CA LEU A 337 -8.91 -5.78 -12.93
C LEU A 337 -9.03 -6.60 -14.23
N ALA A 338 -10.25 -7.01 -14.61
CA ALA A 338 -10.51 -7.71 -15.86
C ALA A 338 -10.06 -6.90 -17.08
N ARG A 339 -10.36 -5.58 -17.08
CA ARG A 339 -9.88 -4.66 -18.13
C ARG A 339 -8.37 -4.59 -18.17
N LEU A 340 -7.72 -4.45 -17.02
CA LEU A 340 -6.27 -4.37 -16.95
C LEU A 340 -5.61 -5.66 -17.45
N ARG A 341 -6.14 -6.81 -17.05
CA ARG A 341 -5.68 -8.15 -17.47
C ARG A 341 -5.82 -8.35 -18.97
N ALA A 342 -6.98 -8.02 -19.55
CA ALA A 342 -7.22 -8.14 -20.99
C ALA A 342 -6.27 -7.25 -21.80
N TRP A 343 -6.09 -5.99 -21.37
CA TRP A 343 -5.13 -5.09 -22.00
C TRP A 343 -3.70 -5.64 -21.93
N TYR A 344 -3.28 -6.12 -20.76
CA TYR A 344 -1.94 -6.63 -20.50
C TYR A 344 -1.62 -7.87 -21.33
N ASN A 345 -2.55 -8.84 -21.39
CA ASN A 345 -2.38 -10.09 -22.13
C ASN A 345 -2.31 -9.89 -23.65
N ALA A 346 -2.81 -8.75 -24.15
CA ALA A 346 -2.70 -8.33 -25.53
C ALA A 346 -1.39 -7.61 -25.88
N GLN A 347 -0.53 -7.28 -24.90
CA GLN A 347 0.73 -6.60 -25.17
C GLN A 347 1.85 -7.60 -25.53
N PRO A 348 2.37 -7.60 -26.76
CA PRO A 348 3.34 -8.61 -27.22
C PRO A 348 4.72 -8.49 -26.54
N TYR A 349 5.04 -7.34 -25.95
CA TYR A 349 6.33 -7.07 -25.32
C TYR A 349 6.41 -7.50 -23.85
N PHE A 350 5.29 -7.91 -23.25
CA PHE A 350 5.24 -8.36 -21.86
C PHE A 350 5.38 -9.90 -21.82
N LYS A 351 6.56 -10.39 -21.43
CA LYS A 351 6.86 -11.83 -21.36
C LYS A 351 6.06 -12.57 -20.29
N VAL A 352 5.55 -11.84 -19.29
CA VAL A 352 4.78 -12.38 -18.17
C VAL A 352 3.32 -12.00 -18.42
N LYS A 353 2.37 -12.94 -18.45
CA LYS A 353 0.93 -12.66 -18.60
C LYS A 353 0.19 -12.74 -17.25
N LEU A 354 -0.81 -11.88 -17.01
CA LEU A 354 -1.56 -11.78 -15.74
C LEU A 354 -2.72 -12.77 -15.66
#